data_AF-A0A0Q7D3J8-F1
#
_entry.id   AF-A0A0Q7D3J8-F1
#
_cell.length_a   1.000
_cell.length_b   1.000
_cell.length_c   1.000
_cell.angle_alpha   90.00
_cell.angle_beta   90.00
_cell.angle_gamma   90.00
#
_symmetry.space_group_name_H-M   'P 1'
#
loop_
_entity.id
_entity.type
_entity.pdbx_description
1 polymer ?
#
loop_
_entity_poly.entity_id
_entity_poly.type
_entity_poly.pdbx_seq_one_letter_code
_entity_poly.pdbx_strand_id
1 'polypeptide(L)'
;MQHGMIGIAAALGIALAAPQGAIGAERLDCPEPAKLGPAATGKLASDLVPNPRALGDVGVLTRTVPLFREHGFSDADTVNYLTALFCPVVRDDGSLSATAKTDKVSSFSSAVSDIVYRQPR
;
A
#
# COMPACT_ATOMS: atom_id res chain seq x y z
N MET A 1 28.05 -54.77 38.22
CA MET A 1 26.60 -55.03 38.16
C MET A 1 25.94 -53.69 37.90
N GLN A 2 25.46 -53.48 36.69
CA GLN A 2 25.20 -52.16 36.10
C GLN A 2 23.70 -51.88 35.99
N HIS A 3 23.41 -50.58 36.08
CA HIS A 3 22.16 -49.92 36.42
C HIS A 3 20.93 -50.25 35.59
N GLY A 4 19.78 -50.12 36.26
CA GLY A 4 18.43 -50.31 35.74
C GLY A 4 17.94 -49.21 34.79
N MET A 5 16.88 -49.59 34.08
CA MET A 5 16.16 -48.82 33.08
C MET A 5 15.11 -47.89 33.74
N ILE A 6 15.15 -46.60 33.41
CA ILE A 6 14.03 -45.64 33.33
C ILE A 6 14.51 -44.62 32.28
N GLY A 7 13.88 -44.34 31.13
CA GLY A 7 12.47 -44.22 30.82
C GLY A 7 12.23 -42.78 30.32
N ILE A 8 12.32 -42.58 28.99
CA ILE A 8 11.66 -41.58 28.12
C ILE A 8 11.30 -40.20 28.72
N ALA A 9 11.83 -39.11 28.14
CA ALA A 9 11.01 -38.01 27.59
C ALA A 9 11.91 -36.95 26.91
N ALA A 10 11.68 -36.77 25.62
CA ALA A 10 12.18 -35.64 24.85
C ALA A 10 11.59 -34.33 25.37
N ALA A 11 12.44 -33.37 25.67
CA ALA A 11 12.06 -31.96 25.67
C ALA A 11 13.05 -31.24 24.75
N LEU A 12 12.70 -31.27 23.46
CA LEU A 12 13.30 -30.44 22.43
C LEU A 12 12.96 -28.98 22.78
N GLY A 13 13.80 -28.34 23.58
CA GLY A 13 13.73 -26.92 23.86
C GLY A 13 14.10 -26.16 22.59
N ILE A 14 13.14 -25.99 21.69
CA ILE A 14 13.25 -25.08 20.56
C ILE A 14 13.23 -23.69 21.18
N ALA A 15 14.43 -23.12 21.41
CA ALA A 15 14.58 -21.69 21.49
C ALA A 15 14.11 -21.14 20.14
N LEU A 16 12.85 -20.72 20.07
CA LEU A 16 12.39 -19.85 18.99
C LEU A 16 13.21 -18.57 19.12
N ALA A 17 14.31 -18.53 18.37
CA ALA A 17 14.93 -17.29 17.98
C ALA A 17 13.84 -16.50 17.26
N ALA A 18 13.21 -15.55 17.96
CA ALA A 18 12.50 -14.47 17.31
C ALA A 18 13.59 -13.65 16.60
N PRO A 19 13.67 -13.66 15.25
CA PRO A 19 14.50 -12.68 14.60
C PRO A 19 13.92 -11.32 14.96
N GLN A 20 14.80 -10.52 15.53
CA GLN A 20 14.65 -9.13 15.88
C GLN A 20 14.35 -8.36 14.59
N GLY A 21 13.09 -8.32 14.21
CA GLY A 21 12.58 -7.57 13.07
C GLY A 21 11.83 -6.34 13.52
N ALA A 22 12.32 -5.64 14.55
CA ALA A 22 12.03 -4.22 14.66
C ALA A 22 12.83 -3.52 13.55
N ILE A 23 12.38 -3.72 12.31
CA ILE A 23 12.68 -2.79 11.23
C ILE A 23 12.08 -1.47 11.74
N GLY A 24 12.94 -0.59 12.24
CA GLY A 24 12.53 0.72 12.67
C GLY A 24 11.74 1.33 11.54
N ALA A 25 10.47 1.64 11.80
CA ALA A 25 9.49 2.27 10.90
C ALA A 25 10.17 2.94 9.70
N GLU A 26 10.45 2.16 8.65
CA GLU A 26 10.92 2.71 7.39
C GLU A 26 9.80 3.63 6.96
N ARG A 27 10.14 4.92 6.91
CA ARG A 27 9.21 5.98 6.57
C ARG A 27 8.57 5.55 5.25
N LEU A 28 7.26 5.31 5.24
CA LEU A 28 6.54 4.84 4.07
C LEU A 28 6.98 5.65 2.84
N ASP A 29 7.70 4.99 1.93
CA ASP A 29 8.24 5.64 0.74
C ASP A 29 7.09 5.81 -0.25
N CYS A 30 6.82 7.06 -0.61
CA CYS A 30 5.71 7.40 -1.48
C CYS A 30 6.25 7.87 -2.82
N PRO A 31 5.80 7.28 -3.93
CA PRO A 31 6.16 7.79 -5.25
C PRO A 31 5.64 9.22 -5.41
N GLU A 32 6.46 10.09 -5.98
CA GLU A 32 6.07 11.45 -6.28
C GLU A 32 5.38 11.49 -7.66
N PRO A 33 4.15 12.01 -7.78
CA PRO A 33 3.43 12.08 -9.06
C PRO A 33 4.25 12.72 -10.19
N ALA A 34 5.03 13.77 -9.89
CA ALA A 34 5.87 14.46 -10.86
C ALA A 34 7.03 13.60 -11.43
N LYS A 35 7.34 12.45 -10.79
CA LYS A 35 8.39 11.52 -11.23
C LYS A 35 7.85 10.31 -12.01
N LEU A 36 6.52 10.15 -12.09
CA LEU A 36 5.90 9.01 -12.78
C LEU A 36 5.85 9.17 -14.31
N GLY A 37 6.03 10.39 -14.81
CA GLY A 37 5.94 10.68 -16.23
C GLY A 37 6.19 12.16 -16.52
N PRO A 38 5.71 12.68 -17.66
CA PRO A 38 5.84 14.10 -17.98
C PRO A 38 5.25 14.99 -16.89
N ALA A 39 5.91 16.10 -16.57
CA ALA A 39 5.49 17.02 -15.52
C ALA A 39 4.04 17.53 -15.71
N ALA A 40 3.62 17.75 -16.95
CA ALA A 40 2.25 18.13 -17.29
C ALA A 40 1.22 17.06 -16.88
N THR A 41 1.55 15.78 -17.04
CA THR A 41 0.69 14.65 -16.62
C THR A 41 0.57 14.59 -15.11
N GLY A 42 1.67 14.75 -14.36
CA GLY A 42 1.63 14.81 -12.90
C GLY A 42 0.83 16.01 -12.36
N LYS A 43 0.94 17.17 -13.01
CA LYS A 43 0.11 18.34 -12.68
C LYS A 43 -1.37 18.06 -12.96
N LEU A 44 -1.70 17.53 -14.13
CA LEU A 44 -3.08 17.21 -14.50
C LEU A 44 -3.69 16.19 -13.52
N ALA A 45 -2.96 15.14 -13.16
CA ALA A 45 -3.41 14.16 -12.16
C ALA A 45 -3.71 14.82 -10.80
N SER A 46 -2.87 15.78 -10.38
CA SER A 46 -3.07 16.52 -9.14
C SER A 46 -4.28 17.47 -9.22
N ASP A 47 -4.49 18.10 -10.38
CA ASP A 47 -5.64 18.98 -10.63
C ASP A 47 -6.96 18.20 -10.65
N LEU A 48 -6.96 16.95 -11.14
CA LEU A 48 -8.12 16.04 -11.11
C LEU A 48 -8.45 15.51 -9.70
N VAL A 49 -7.48 15.56 -8.77
CA VAL A 49 -7.65 15.11 -7.38
C VAL A 49 -7.20 16.21 -6.41
N PRO A 50 -7.97 17.31 -6.29
CA PRO A 50 -7.62 18.43 -5.43
C PRO A 50 -7.64 18.06 -3.93
N ASN A 51 -8.33 16.98 -3.56
CA ASN A 51 -8.34 16.43 -2.21
C ASN A 51 -7.99 14.93 -2.21
N PRO A 52 -6.69 14.57 -2.15
CA PRO A 52 -6.26 13.18 -2.16
C PRO A 52 -6.78 12.35 -0.97
N ARG A 53 -7.14 12.99 0.15
CA ARG A 53 -7.73 12.28 1.32
C ARG A 53 -9.10 11.68 1.00
N ALA A 54 -9.84 12.29 0.07
CA ALA A 54 -11.14 11.79 -0.36
C ALA A 54 -11.04 10.47 -1.15
N LEU A 55 -9.88 10.14 -1.72
CA LEU A 55 -9.68 8.87 -2.43
C LEU A 55 -9.85 7.64 -1.54
N GLY A 56 -9.74 7.79 -0.21
CA GLY A 56 -10.03 6.71 0.73
C GLY A 56 -11.49 6.26 0.74
N ASP A 57 -12.40 7.05 0.16
CA ASP A 57 -13.80 6.66 -0.07
C ASP A 57 -13.95 5.97 -1.44
N VAL A 58 -14.53 4.76 -1.44
CA VAL A 58 -14.70 3.96 -2.66
C VAL A 58 -15.62 4.65 -3.67
N GLY A 59 -16.63 5.40 -3.20
CA GLY A 59 -17.54 6.14 -4.07
C GLY A 59 -16.82 7.28 -4.81
N VAL A 60 -15.93 8.00 -4.12
CA VAL A 60 -15.04 8.99 -4.75
C VAL A 60 -14.10 8.30 -5.74
N LEU A 61 -13.41 7.24 -5.33
CA LEU A 61 -12.45 6.53 -6.19
C LEU A 61 -13.11 6.03 -7.48
N THR A 62 -14.31 5.47 -7.39
CA THR A 62 -15.10 4.98 -8.52
C THR A 62 -15.45 6.09 -9.52
N ARG A 63 -15.65 7.33 -9.05
CA ARG A 63 -15.93 8.50 -9.89
C ARG A 63 -14.67 9.18 -10.42
N THR A 64 -13.53 9.04 -9.76
CA THR A 64 -12.27 9.64 -10.19
C THR A 64 -11.63 8.87 -11.35
N VAL A 65 -11.73 7.53 -11.36
CA VAL A 65 -11.17 6.69 -12.43
C VAL A 65 -11.64 7.09 -13.85
N PRO A 66 -12.93 7.31 -14.14
CA PRO A 66 -13.36 7.75 -15.47
C PRO A 66 -12.79 9.12 -15.85
N LEU A 67 -12.66 10.06 -14.90
CA LEU A 67 -12.05 11.37 -15.17
C LEU A 67 -10.60 11.24 -15.68
N PHE A 68 -9.80 10.36 -15.08
CA PHE A 68 -8.44 10.09 -15.56
C PHE A 68 -8.45 9.55 -17.00
N ARG A 69 -9.37 8.63 -17.31
CA ARG A 69 -9.50 8.08 -18.67
C ARG A 69 -9.93 9.11 -19.70
N GLU A 70 -10.90 9.97 -19.36
CA GLU A 70 -11.38 11.06 -20.21
C GLU A 70 -10.26 12.05 -20.56
N HIS A 71 -9.29 12.20 -19.65
CA HIS A 71 -8.10 13.02 -19.82
C HIS A 71 -6.90 12.27 -20.42
N GLY A 72 -7.11 11.06 -20.94
CA GLY A 72 -6.13 10.32 -21.74
C GLY A 72 -5.13 9.49 -20.93
N PHE A 73 -5.34 9.30 -19.62
CA PHE A 73 -4.51 8.40 -18.83
C PHE A 73 -4.78 6.95 -19.25
N SER A 74 -3.71 6.15 -19.35
CA SER A 74 -3.85 4.71 -19.45
C SER A 74 -4.38 4.12 -18.12
N ASP A 75 -4.84 2.88 -18.14
CA ASP A 75 -5.26 2.19 -16.91
C ASP A 75 -4.09 2.07 -15.91
N ALA A 76 -2.89 1.75 -16.42
CA ALA A 76 -1.68 1.70 -15.62
C ALA A 76 -1.31 3.07 -15.03
N ASP A 77 -1.38 4.14 -15.83
CA ASP A 77 -1.13 5.50 -15.34
C ASP A 77 -2.16 5.89 -14.28
N THR A 78 -3.44 5.57 -14.50
CA THR A 78 -4.51 5.86 -13.55
C THR A 78 -4.21 5.22 -12.19
N VAL A 79 -3.83 3.94 -12.17
CA VAL A 79 -3.43 3.25 -10.93
C VAL A 79 -2.21 3.91 -10.28
N ASN A 80 -1.16 4.19 -11.06
CA ASN A 80 0.09 4.76 -10.56
C ASN A 80 -0.11 6.15 -9.95
N TYR A 81 -0.80 7.05 -10.66
CA TYR A 81 -1.02 8.41 -10.20
C TYR A 81 -1.97 8.47 -9.00
N LEU A 82 -3.06 7.70 -8.98
CA LEU A 82 -3.96 7.66 -7.82
C LEU A 82 -3.26 7.12 -6.58
N THR A 83 -2.40 6.12 -6.75
CA THR A 83 -1.57 5.57 -5.66
C THR A 83 -0.55 6.60 -5.15
N ALA A 84 0.14 7.29 -6.05
CA ALA A 84 1.11 8.34 -5.71
C ALA A 84 0.47 9.55 -5.01
N LEU A 85 -0.77 9.89 -5.37
CA LEU A 85 -1.52 10.96 -4.70
C LEU A 85 -2.02 10.54 -3.30
N PHE A 86 -2.45 9.29 -3.14
CA PHE A 86 -2.96 8.80 -1.86
C PHE A 86 -1.87 8.45 -0.85
N CYS A 87 -0.71 7.94 -1.28
CA CYS A 87 0.35 7.49 -0.38
C CYS A 87 0.78 8.55 0.65
N PRO A 88 1.05 9.83 0.28
CA PRO A 88 1.40 10.87 1.25
C PRO A 88 0.34 11.08 2.33
N VAL A 89 -0.96 10.94 1.99
CA VAL A 89 -2.06 11.05 2.96
C VAL A 89 -1.92 10.01 4.07
N VAL A 90 -1.53 8.79 3.71
CA VAL A 90 -1.32 7.67 4.64
C VAL A 90 -0.01 7.82 5.39
N ARG A 91 1.08 8.20 4.68
CA ARG A 91 2.39 8.45 5.27
C ARG A 91 2.31 9.48 6.39
N ASP A 92 1.53 10.53 6.18
CA ASP A 92 1.42 11.66 7.10
C ASP A 92 0.34 11.43 8.18
N ASP A 93 -0.36 10.29 8.16
CA ASP A 93 -1.33 9.91 9.19
C ASP A 93 -0.63 9.48 10.49
N GLY A 94 -0.69 10.33 11.51
CA GLY A 94 -0.08 10.07 12.82
C GLY A 94 -0.80 9.01 13.66
N SER A 95 -2.01 8.60 13.27
CA SER A 95 -2.79 7.58 14.00
C SER A 95 -2.41 6.15 13.62
N LEU A 96 -1.68 5.96 12.52
CA LEU A 96 -1.33 4.66 11.98
C LEU A 96 0.11 4.28 12.35
N SER A 97 0.31 3.02 12.72
CA SER A 97 1.64 2.41 12.81
C SER A 97 2.29 2.31 11.42
N ALA A 98 3.61 2.13 11.37
CA ALA A 98 4.31 1.95 10.10
C ALA A 98 3.75 0.77 9.28
N THR A 99 3.48 -0.37 9.92
CA THR A 99 2.85 -1.53 9.28
C THR A 99 1.45 -1.19 8.77
N ALA A 100 0.62 -0.50 9.58
CA ALA A 100 -0.72 -0.12 9.17
C ALA A 100 -0.71 0.85 7.97
N LYS A 101 0.32 1.69 7.84
CA LYS A 101 0.51 2.57 6.67
C LYS A 101 0.78 1.75 5.41
N THR A 102 1.71 0.80 5.48
CA THR A 102 2.01 -0.10 4.37
C THR A 102 0.78 -0.91 3.95
N ASP A 103 0.06 -1.48 4.90
CA ASP A 103 -1.16 -2.26 4.65
C ASP A 103 -2.24 -1.40 3.98
N LYS A 104 -2.43 -0.16 4.46
CA LYS A 104 -3.41 0.79 3.92
C LYS A 104 -3.08 1.17 2.47
N VAL A 105 -1.82 1.45 2.14
CA VAL A 105 -1.40 1.77 0.76
C VAL A 105 -1.53 0.55 -0.16
N SER A 106 -1.15 -0.63 0.32
CA SER A 106 -1.27 -1.88 -0.45
C SER A 106 -2.74 -2.22 -0.76
N SER A 107 -3.61 -2.09 0.25
CA SER A 107 -5.05 -2.28 0.09
C SER A 107 -5.65 -1.27 -0.88
N PHE A 108 -5.27 0.01 -0.78
CA PHE A 108 -5.71 1.04 -1.71
C PHE A 108 -5.28 0.75 -3.16
N SER A 109 -4.01 0.38 -3.36
CA SER A 109 -3.45 0.04 -4.69
C SER A 109 -4.19 -1.14 -5.32
N SER A 110 -4.55 -2.14 -4.51
CA SER A 110 -5.34 -3.28 -4.95
C SER A 110 -6.77 -2.86 -5.34
N ALA A 111 -7.42 -2.03 -4.51
CA ALA A 111 -8.77 -1.55 -4.77
C ALA A 111 -8.84 -0.68 -6.04
N VAL A 112 -7.87 0.22 -6.25
CA VAL A 112 -7.85 1.06 -7.44
C VAL A 112 -7.59 0.25 -8.70
N SER A 113 -6.69 -0.74 -8.64
CA SER A 113 -6.45 -1.66 -9.76
C SER A 113 -7.73 -2.40 -10.11
N ASP A 114 -8.43 -2.92 -9.11
CA ASP A 114 -9.66 -3.67 -9.32
C ASP A 114 -10.77 -2.79 -9.95
N ILE A 115 -10.95 -1.56 -9.45
CA ILE A 115 -11.91 -0.61 -10.03
C ILE A 115 -11.54 -0.27 -11.47
N VAL A 116 -10.28 0.08 -11.74
CA VAL A 116 -9.81 0.43 -13.07
C VAL A 116 -10.05 -0.74 -14.03
N TYR A 117 -9.58 -1.94 -13.72
CA TYR A 117 -9.66 -3.06 -14.67
C TYR A 117 -11.05 -3.68 -14.79
N ARG A 118 -11.97 -3.46 -13.83
CA ARG A 118 -13.38 -3.89 -13.97
C ARG A 118 -14.26 -2.90 -14.72
N GLN A 119 -13.94 -1.61 -14.71
CA GLN A 119 -14.76 -0.61 -15.39
C GLN A 119 -14.50 -0.66 -16.91
N PRO A 120 -15.56 -0.73 -17.76
CA PRO A 120 -15.39 -0.64 -19.20
C PRO A 120 -14.76 0.70 -19.61
N ARG A 121 -14.01 0.67 -20.71
CA ARG A 121 -13.42 1.85 -21.35
C ARG A 121 -14.45 2.59 -22.18
#